data_AF-A0A811MQB5-F1
#
_entry.id   AF-A0A811MQB5-F1
#
_cell.length_a   1.000
_cell.length_b   1.000
_cell.length_c   1.000
_cell.angle_alpha   90.00
_cell.angle_beta   90.00
_cell.angle_gamma   90.00
#
_symmetry.space_group_name_H-M   'P 1'
#
loop_
_entity.id
_entity.type
_entity.pdbx_description
1 polymer ?
#
loop_
_entity_poly.entity_id
_entity_poly.type
_entity_poly.pdbx_seq_one_letter_code
_entity_poly.pdbx_strand_id
1 'polypeptide(L)'
;MEEFVLLLHAKTSGVEQGAWTLVTIALITRKRDIEQRVRALAVDEAPPTEHSFAERAENYYHKRPQLLSLLSDLHRRYLCLADRYSQSLSTLHHKHHSSLPAPAVSDCGSSDVDDRCSDDADSSLSYQHPPGAGVSSGSSTTAEAELVVAELVAAWVERDVLADEASRRAAESARKVELQGSLVEVLESERLVLLGENARLGFCASAAEDEAAAAVAELGYARRRAAEMARLVVKLREDHRVCMLGRKIEALQAQVYGLELRNRECYEAMAAWEAERRVAGAEIQRLRAENRRLADEAAAAAVMARRKRKGGGGWWARVRMAAEWTPCAPATTVTVRKVGEQVKGKDDGKYYYGGGCFCV
;
A
#
# COMPACT_ATOMS: atom_id res chain seq x y z
N MET A 1 -14.45 -39.82 27.28
CA MET A 1 -13.97 -40.53 28.49
C MET A 1 -13.73 -42.02 28.25
N GLU A 2 -14.05 -42.57 27.07
CA GLU A 2 -13.85 -44.01 26.80
C GLU A 2 -12.50 -44.39 26.17
N GLU A 3 -11.75 -43.44 25.58
CA GLU A 3 -10.39 -43.75 25.07
C GLU A 3 -9.31 -43.87 26.16
N PHE A 4 -9.59 -43.42 27.39
CA PHE A 4 -8.63 -43.53 28.50
C PHE A 4 -8.61 -44.91 29.16
N VAL A 5 -9.63 -45.73 28.92
CA VAL A 5 -9.79 -47.05 29.56
C VAL A 5 -8.99 -48.14 28.82
N LEU A 6 -8.74 -47.97 27.52
CA LEU A 6 -7.97 -48.94 26.72
C LEU A 6 -6.44 -48.76 26.83
N LEU A 7 -5.96 -47.65 27.39
CA LEU A 7 -4.53 -47.36 27.49
C LEU A 7 -3.88 -47.89 28.78
N LEU A 8 -4.65 -48.48 29.71
CA LEU A 8 -4.14 -48.91 31.01
C LEU A 8 -3.87 -50.42 31.13
N HIS A 9 -4.13 -51.22 30.10
CA HIS A 9 -4.14 -52.69 30.22
C HIS A 9 -3.15 -53.44 29.32
N ALA A 10 -1.88 -53.04 29.30
CA ALA A 10 -0.80 -53.90 28.80
C ALA A 10 0.45 -53.75 29.66
N LYS A 11 0.77 -54.81 30.42
CA LYS A 11 1.86 -54.86 31.40
C LYS A 11 2.90 -55.87 30.92
N THR A 12 4.01 -55.42 30.35
CA THR A 12 5.25 -56.22 30.21
C THR A 12 6.51 -55.34 30.10
N SER A 13 7.48 -55.61 30.98
CA SER A 13 8.89 -55.19 30.96
C SER A 13 9.26 -53.70 31.20
N GLY A 14 10.14 -53.47 32.19
CA GLY A 14 10.49 -52.15 32.72
C GLY A 14 11.32 -51.23 31.82
N VAL A 15 11.74 -51.69 30.63
CA VAL A 15 12.45 -50.85 29.63
C VAL A 15 11.46 -50.18 28.68
N GLU A 16 10.36 -50.85 28.32
CA GLU A 16 9.30 -50.27 27.49
C GLU A 16 8.47 -49.25 28.27
N GLN A 17 8.32 -49.45 29.59
CA GLN A 17 7.57 -48.54 30.47
C GLN A 17 8.13 -47.11 30.49
N GLY A 18 9.46 -46.96 30.34
CA GLY A 18 10.12 -45.65 30.17
C GLY A 18 9.86 -45.00 28.81
N ALA A 19 9.79 -45.78 27.74
CA ALA A 19 9.52 -45.28 26.40
C ALA A 19 8.06 -44.82 26.25
N TRP A 20 7.11 -45.60 26.77
CA TRP A 20 5.69 -45.24 26.78
C TRP A 20 5.43 -43.98 27.59
N THR A 21 6.04 -43.86 28.78
CA THR A 21 5.90 -42.64 29.60
C THR A 21 6.48 -41.40 28.91
N LEU A 22 7.63 -41.51 28.25
CA LEU A 22 8.20 -40.39 27.47
C LEU A 22 7.33 -39.98 26.28
N VAL A 23 6.75 -40.94 25.55
CA VAL A 23 5.83 -40.66 24.44
C VAL A 23 4.54 -40.01 24.93
N THR A 24 3.96 -40.50 26.03
CA THR A 24 2.77 -39.92 26.64
C THR A 24 3.05 -38.50 27.15
N ILE A 25 4.18 -38.26 27.82
CA ILE A 25 4.59 -36.92 28.27
C ILE A 25 4.79 -35.98 27.08
N ALA A 26 5.43 -36.43 26.00
CA ALA A 26 5.63 -35.64 24.79
C ALA A 26 4.30 -35.26 24.11
N LEU A 27 3.36 -36.21 24.00
CA LEU A 27 2.02 -35.97 23.45
C LEU A 27 1.20 -35.00 24.31
N ILE A 28 1.21 -35.17 25.63
CA ILE A 28 0.51 -34.29 26.57
C ILE A 28 1.08 -32.87 26.51
N THR A 29 2.41 -32.73 26.51
CA THR A 29 3.08 -31.43 26.43
C THR A 29 2.78 -30.73 25.11
N ARG A 30 2.75 -31.50 24.00
CA ARG A 30 2.45 -30.97 22.66
C ARG A 30 0.99 -30.57 22.51
N LYS A 31 0.06 -31.34 23.07
CA LYS A 31 -1.36 -30.98 23.11
C LYS A 31 -1.56 -29.68 23.89
N ARG A 32 -0.92 -29.56 25.06
CA ARG A 32 -0.97 -28.37 25.90
C ARG A 32 -0.37 -27.13 25.21
N ASP A 33 0.76 -27.28 24.50
CA ASP A 33 1.37 -26.20 23.71
C ASP A 33 0.43 -25.69 22.61
N ILE A 34 -0.19 -26.61 21.85
CA ILE A 34 -1.15 -26.25 20.80
C ILE A 34 -2.38 -25.55 21.40
N GLU A 35 -2.95 -26.09 22.49
CA GLU A 35 -4.08 -25.45 23.17
C GLU A 35 -3.75 -24.07 23.73
N GLN A 36 -2.52 -23.83 24.18
CA GLN A 36 -2.07 -22.54 24.67
C GLN A 36 -1.90 -21.53 23.53
N ARG A 37 -1.34 -21.97 22.39
CA ARG A 37 -1.21 -21.14 21.18
C ARG A 37 -2.58 -20.80 20.58
N VAL A 38 -3.53 -21.73 20.59
CA VAL A 38 -4.91 -21.48 20.16
C VAL A 38 -5.60 -20.49 21.08
N ARG A 39 -5.46 -20.65 22.41
CA ARG A 39 -6.04 -19.70 23.39
C ARG A 39 -5.44 -18.30 23.31
N ALA A 40 -4.13 -18.17 23.10
CA ALA A 40 -3.47 -16.87 22.95
C ALA A 40 -3.91 -16.12 21.67
N LEU A 41 -4.32 -16.86 20.64
CA LEU A 41 -4.79 -16.32 19.37
C LEU A 41 -6.31 -16.16 19.28
N ALA A 42 -7.05 -16.76 20.21
CA ALA A 42 -8.48 -16.53 20.35
C ALA A 42 -8.74 -15.03 20.55
N VAL A 43 -9.77 -14.53 19.90
CA VAL A 43 -10.24 -13.16 20.09
C VAL A 43 -11.08 -13.19 21.36
N ASP A 44 -10.71 -12.42 22.38
CA ASP A 44 -11.59 -12.21 23.52
C ASP A 44 -12.87 -11.55 22.99
N GLU A 45 -14.00 -12.24 23.09
CA GLU A 45 -15.33 -11.66 22.88
C GLU A 45 -15.68 -10.76 24.07
N ALA A 46 -14.92 -9.68 24.25
CA ALA A 46 -15.31 -8.61 25.14
C ALA A 46 -16.56 -7.91 24.55
N PRO A 47 -17.50 -7.46 25.40
CA PRO A 47 -18.72 -6.80 24.94
C PRO A 47 -18.39 -5.62 24.01
N PRO A 48 -19.28 -5.30 23.04
CA PRO A 48 -19.01 -4.44 21.89
C PRO A 48 -18.70 -2.96 22.20
N THR A 49 -18.46 -2.60 23.46
CA THR A 49 -18.31 -1.23 23.96
C THR A 49 -16.86 -0.79 24.23
N GLU A 50 -15.87 -1.70 24.24
CA GLU A 50 -14.52 -1.34 24.73
C GLU A 50 -13.46 -1.08 23.66
N HIS A 51 -13.63 -1.57 22.42
CA HIS A 51 -12.60 -1.41 21.38
C HIS A 51 -13.09 -0.59 20.18
N SER A 52 -12.33 0.46 19.86
CA SER A 52 -12.56 1.27 18.65
C SER A 52 -12.37 0.43 17.38
N PHE A 53 -13.04 0.79 16.28
CA PHE A 53 -12.90 0.09 14.99
C PHE A 53 -11.43 -0.03 14.55
N ALA A 54 -10.62 1.01 14.81
CA ALA A 54 -9.20 1.02 14.51
C ALA A 54 -8.43 -0.05 15.29
N GLU A 55 -8.70 -0.19 16.59
CA GLU A 55 -8.05 -1.19 17.46
C GLU A 55 -8.43 -2.62 17.07
N ARG A 56 -9.69 -2.84 16.66
CA ARG A 56 -10.12 -4.15 16.14
C ARG A 56 -9.44 -4.52 14.83
N ALA A 57 -9.32 -3.55 13.91
CA ALA A 57 -8.59 -3.76 12.66
C ALA A 57 -7.11 -4.04 12.93
N GLU A 58 -6.47 -3.27 13.81
CA GLU A 58 -5.06 -3.45 14.18
C GLU A 58 -4.82 -4.83 14.81
N ASN A 59 -5.69 -5.27 15.73
CA ASN A 59 -5.61 -6.60 16.34
C ASN A 59 -5.82 -7.72 15.30
N TYR A 60 -6.76 -7.54 14.37
CA TYR A 60 -7.01 -8.49 13.28
C TYR A 60 -5.78 -8.65 12.37
N TYR A 61 -5.16 -7.54 11.93
CA TYR A 61 -3.99 -7.59 11.07
C TYR A 61 -2.73 -8.12 11.78
N HIS A 62 -2.62 -7.97 13.10
CA HIS A 62 -1.53 -8.56 13.89
C HIS A 62 -1.72 -10.07 14.20
N LYS A 63 -2.95 -10.50 14.50
CA LYS A 63 -3.27 -11.90 14.86
C LYS A 63 -3.36 -12.81 13.63
N ARG A 64 -3.82 -12.30 12.48
CA ARG A 64 -4.02 -13.10 11.25
C ARG A 64 -2.75 -13.81 10.74
N PRO A 65 -1.56 -13.18 10.67
CA PRO A 65 -0.33 -13.88 10.30
C PRO A 65 0.05 -15.02 11.26
N GLN A 66 -0.20 -14.83 12.56
CA GLN A 66 0.12 -15.82 13.60
C GLN A 66 -0.81 -17.04 13.50
N LEU A 67 -2.10 -16.82 13.20
CA LEU A 67 -3.07 -17.88 12.93
C LEU A 67 -2.71 -18.67 11.67
N LEU A 68 -2.34 -17.99 10.58
CA LEU A 68 -1.89 -18.65 9.34
C LEU A 68 -0.63 -19.49 9.57
N SER A 69 0.30 -19.00 10.39
CA SER A 69 1.49 -19.77 10.79
C SER A 69 1.14 -21.03 11.58
N LEU A 70 0.24 -20.92 12.56
CA LEU A 70 -0.22 -22.07 13.36
C LEU A 70 -0.93 -23.13 12.50
N LEU A 71 -1.83 -22.70 11.60
CA LEU A 71 -2.53 -23.60 10.68
C LEU A 71 -1.55 -24.32 9.73
N SER A 72 -0.57 -23.60 9.20
CA SER A 72 0.46 -24.19 8.34
C SER A 72 1.32 -25.22 9.07
N ASP A 73 1.72 -24.93 10.33
CA ASP A 73 2.46 -25.85 11.19
C ASP A 73 1.64 -27.11 11.52
N LEU A 74 0.35 -26.95 11.85
CA LEU A 74 -0.55 -28.09 12.11
C LEU A 74 -0.75 -28.95 10.86
N HIS A 75 -0.99 -28.32 9.71
CA HIS A 75 -1.17 -29.02 8.44
C HIS A 75 0.07 -29.82 8.04
N ARG A 76 1.27 -29.24 8.14
CA ARG A 76 2.53 -29.96 7.87
C ARG A 76 2.73 -31.15 8.81
N ARG A 77 2.43 -30.98 10.11
CA ARG A 77 2.53 -32.06 11.10
C ARG A 77 1.53 -33.19 10.83
N TYR A 78 0.30 -32.84 10.44
CA TYR A 78 -0.72 -33.81 10.04
C TYR A 78 -0.25 -34.62 8.83
N LEU A 79 0.28 -33.96 7.79
CA LEU A 79 0.84 -34.64 6.62
C LEU A 79 2.01 -35.56 6.99
N CYS A 80 2.95 -35.10 7.82
CA CYS A 80 4.04 -35.97 8.28
C CYS A 80 3.54 -37.18 9.09
N LEU A 81 2.48 -37.02 9.88
CA LEU A 81 1.88 -38.12 10.64
C LEU A 81 1.18 -39.12 9.71
N ALA A 82 0.39 -38.61 8.76
CA ALA A 82 -0.28 -39.42 7.75
C ALA A 82 0.73 -40.21 6.90
N ASP A 83 1.81 -39.56 6.46
CA ASP A 83 2.88 -40.20 5.67
C ASP A 83 3.58 -41.32 6.46
N ARG A 84 3.91 -41.09 7.74
CA ARG A 84 4.46 -42.14 8.61
C ARG A 84 3.48 -43.28 8.86
N TYR A 85 2.18 -42.99 8.97
CA TYR A 85 1.16 -44.01 9.13
C TYR A 85 1.05 -44.87 7.88
N SER A 86 1.00 -44.26 6.70
CA SER A 86 1.03 -44.94 5.40
C SER A 86 2.29 -45.81 5.25
N GLN A 87 3.47 -45.26 5.57
CA GLN A 87 4.73 -46.01 5.54
C GLN A 87 4.73 -47.17 6.54
N SER A 88 4.15 -46.99 7.74
CA SER A 88 4.05 -48.05 8.73
C SER A 88 3.17 -49.20 8.24
N LEU A 89 2.04 -48.90 7.60
CA LEU A 89 1.18 -49.91 6.95
C LEU A 89 1.94 -50.63 5.82
N SER A 90 2.67 -49.91 4.97
CA SER A 90 3.48 -50.53 3.91
C SER A 90 4.60 -51.42 4.45
N THR A 91 5.29 -51.03 5.52
CA THR A 91 6.33 -51.85 6.16
C THR A 91 5.78 -53.09 6.87
N LEU A 92 4.53 -53.05 7.34
CA LEU A 92 3.85 -54.20 7.90
C LEU A 92 3.57 -55.25 6.82
N HIS A 93 3.14 -54.80 5.63
CA HIS A 93 3.00 -55.67 4.46
C HIS A 93 4.35 -56.24 3.98
N HIS A 94 5.44 -55.46 3.98
CA HIS A 94 6.75 -55.97 3.58
C HIS A 94 7.38 -57.00 4.55
N LYS A 95 7.00 -56.99 5.84
CA LYS A 95 7.44 -58.03 6.80
C LYS A 95 6.78 -59.38 6.58
N HIS A 96 5.60 -59.43 5.96
CA HIS A 96 4.94 -60.69 5.58
C HIS A 96 5.42 -61.27 4.24
N HIS A 97 6.23 -60.54 3.47
CA HIS A 97 6.74 -60.99 2.17
C HIS A 97 8.27 -61.17 2.10
N SER A 98 8.98 -61.09 3.24
CA SER A 98 10.44 -61.30 3.28
C SER A 98 10.82 -62.79 3.36
N SER A 99 10.45 -63.55 2.34
CA SER A 99 11.17 -64.77 1.97
C SER A 99 10.92 -65.05 0.48
N LEU A 100 11.73 -64.46 -0.40
CA LEU A 100 12.26 -65.01 -1.66
C LEU A 100 12.91 -63.88 -2.50
N PRO A 101 13.96 -64.17 -3.30
CA PRO A 101 14.76 -63.17 -3.99
C PRO A 101 14.16 -62.73 -5.35
N ALA A 102 14.52 -61.49 -5.73
CA ALA A 102 14.52 -60.75 -7.03
C ALA A 102 14.23 -61.52 -8.36
N PRO A 103 13.83 -60.87 -9.50
CA PRO A 103 14.17 -59.50 -9.92
C PRO A 103 13.10 -58.68 -10.68
N ALA A 104 13.42 -57.38 -10.82
CA ALA A 104 13.19 -56.45 -11.93
C ALA A 104 11.93 -56.54 -12.83
N VAL A 105 11.30 -55.37 -12.96
CA VAL A 105 10.53 -54.82 -14.09
C VAL A 105 9.24 -55.54 -14.49
N SER A 106 8.09 -54.89 -14.26
CA SER A 106 7.33 -54.27 -15.35
C SER A 106 5.98 -53.80 -14.83
N ASP A 107 5.68 -52.57 -15.22
CA ASP A 107 4.41 -51.87 -15.15
C ASP A 107 3.30 -52.65 -15.87
N CYS A 108 2.12 -52.75 -15.27
CA CYS A 108 0.88 -53.17 -15.94
C CYS A 108 -0.32 -52.90 -15.01
N GLY A 109 -1.12 -51.90 -15.37
CA GLY A 109 -2.46 -51.72 -14.85
C GLY A 109 -3.48 -52.65 -15.52
N SER A 110 -4.72 -52.55 -15.06
CA SER A 110 -5.89 -53.35 -15.48
C SER A 110 -5.91 -54.74 -14.83
N SER A 111 -7.01 -55.22 -14.25
CA SER A 111 -8.40 -55.13 -14.65
C SER A 111 -9.33 -55.55 -13.49
N ASP A 112 -10.62 -55.26 -13.67
CA ASP A 112 -11.80 -56.04 -13.24
C ASP A 112 -11.93 -56.47 -11.78
N VAL A 113 -12.96 -55.90 -11.12
CA VAL A 113 -13.59 -56.46 -9.93
C VAL A 113 -14.93 -57.08 -10.33
N ASP A 114 -14.88 -58.32 -10.80
CA ASP A 114 -15.93 -59.30 -10.57
C ASP A 114 -15.27 -60.46 -9.83
N ASP A 115 -15.45 -60.53 -8.51
CA ASP A 115 -15.11 -61.73 -7.74
C ASP A 115 -16.32 -62.13 -6.89
N ARG A 116 -17.10 -63.03 -7.50
CA ARG A 116 -18.01 -63.95 -6.80
C ARG A 116 -17.17 -65.12 -6.27
N CYS A 117 -17.63 -65.68 -5.15
CA CYS A 117 -17.14 -66.89 -4.44
C CYS A 117 -16.19 -66.57 -3.29
N SER A 118 -16.14 -67.30 -2.20
CA SER A 118 -16.92 -68.42 -1.66
C SER A 118 -16.37 -68.56 -0.25
N ASP A 119 -17.18 -68.96 0.72
CA ASP A 119 -16.81 -70.07 1.61
C ASP A 119 -18.01 -70.45 2.47
N ASP A 120 -18.73 -71.44 1.95
CA ASP A 120 -19.33 -72.51 2.72
C ASP A 120 -18.26 -73.13 3.63
N ALA A 121 -18.34 -72.86 4.93
CA ALA A 121 -17.58 -73.57 5.96
C ALA A 121 -18.53 -74.48 6.76
N ASP A 122 -18.61 -75.72 6.27
CA ASP A 122 -18.71 -76.98 7.02
C ASP A 122 -19.36 -76.99 8.42
N SER A 123 -20.52 -77.65 8.52
CA SER A 123 -20.77 -78.61 9.61
C SER A 123 -21.83 -79.63 9.21
N SER A 124 -21.42 -80.59 8.37
CA SER A 124 -22.13 -81.87 8.23
C SER A 124 -21.71 -82.81 9.37
N LEU A 125 -22.51 -82.91 10.43
CA LEU A 125 -22.37 -83.99 11.42
C LEU A 125 -22.97 -85.27 10.87
N SER A 126 -22.10 -86.10 10.28
CA SER A 126 -22.36 -87.51 10.00
C SER A 126 -22.53 -88.27 11.32
N TYR A 127 -23.77 -88.59 11.70
CA TYR A 127 -24.04 -89.57 12.75
C TYR A 127 -23.84 -90.98 12.18
N GLN A 128 -22.65 -91.53 12.39
CA GLN A 128 -22.38 -92.95 12.19
C GLN A 128 -22.65 -93.67 13.52
N HIS A 129 -23.77 -94.38 13.58
CA HIS A 129 -24.13 -95.28 14.69
C HIS A 129 -23.08 -96.40 14.87
N PRO A 130 -22.59 -96.67 16.09
CA PRO A 130 -21.95 -97.93 16.41
C PRO A 130 -23.02 -99.02 16.69
N PRO A 131 -22.76 -100.29 16.33
CA PRO A 131 -23.70 -101.38 16.53
C PRO A 131 -23.75 -101.80 18.01
N GLY A 132 -24.92 -102.29 18.41
CA GLY A 132 -25.31 -102.53 19.79
C GLY A 132 -24.45 -103.52 20.58
N ALA A 133 -24.48 -103.31 21.90
CA ALA A 133 -24.17 -104.33 22.89
C ALA A 133 -25.49 -104.82 23.50
N GLY A 134 -25.63 -106.15 23.51
CA GLY A 134 -26.83 -106.88 23.88
C GLY A 134 -27.37 -106.57 25.27
N VAL A 135 -28.70 -106.42 25.31
CA VAL A 135 -29.65 -107.14 26.17
C VAL A 135 -29.15 -107.51 27.58
N SER A 136 -29.79 -106.90 28.58
CA SER A 136 -30.16 -107.60 29.80
C SER A 136 -31.56 -107.21 30.20
N SER A 137 -32.46 -108.15 29.98
CA SER A 137 -33.89 -108.14 30.29
C SER A 137 -34.15 -107.90 31.77
N GLY A 138 -35.13 -107.04 32.06
CA GLY A 138 -35.83 -107.03 33.34
C GLY A 138 -36.13 -105.62 33.87
N SER A 139 -37.32 -105.10 33.53
CA SER A 139 -37.97 -103.91 34.14
C SER A 139 -37.39 -102.53 33.78
N SER A 140 -37.93 -101.89 32.72
CA SER A 140 -38.39 -100.48 32.77
C SER A 140 -38.90 -99.98 31.41
N THR A 141 -39.95 -100.58 30.85
CA THR A 141 -40.71 -99.97 29.73
C THR A 141 -41.19 -98.55 30.04
N THR A 142 -41.25 -98.21 31.33
CA THR A 142 -41.48 -96.86 31.85
C THR A 142 -40.30 -95.91 31.64
N ALA A 143 -39.04 -96.34 31.77
CA ALA A 143 -37.87 -95.47 31.65
C ALA A 143 -37.54 -95.09 30.20
N GLU A 144 -37.74 -96.01 29.24
CA GLU A 144 -37.64 -95.70 27.81
C GLU A 144 -38.73 -94.71 27.37
N ALA A 145 -39.97 -94.92 27.84
CA ALA A 145 -41.07 -94.00 27.59
C ALA A 145 -40.81 -92.61 28.20
N GLU A 146 -40.25 -92.56 29.42
CA GLU A 146 -39.83 -91.31 30.08
C GLU A 146 -38.70 -90.60 29.31
N LEU A 147 -37.76 -91.34 28.72
CA LEU A 147 -36.68 -90.76 27.90
C LEU A 147 -37.23 -90.13 26.61
N VAL A 148 -38.15 -90.81 25.92
CA VAL A 148 -38.83 -90.28 24.73
C VAL A 148 -39.65 -89.03 25.06
N VAL A 149 -40.35 -89.04 26.20
CA VAL A 149 -41.09 -87.86 26.67
C VAL A 149 -40.13 -86.72 27.02
N ALA A 150 -39.01 -87.00 27.67
CA ALA A 150 -38.00 -85.99 27.99
C ALA A 150 -37.37 -85.38 26.72
N GLU A 151 -37.05 -86.18 25.71
CA GLU A 151 -36.55 -85.70 24.42
C GLU A 151 -37.59 -84.86 23.68
N LEU A 152 -38.86 -85.28 23.68
CA LEU A 152 -39.94 -84.52 23.04
C LEU A 152 -40.14 -83.16 23.72
N VAL A 153 -40.09 -83.12 25.06
CA VAL A 153 -40.19 -81.88 25.84
C VAL A 153 -38.96 -80.99 25.60
N ALA A 154 -37.76 -81.56 25.59
CA ALA A 154 -36.53 -80.82 25.28
C ALA A 154 -36.58 -80.20 23.87
N ALA A 155 -36.98 -80.98 22.86
CA ALA A 155 -37.15 -80.50 21.49
C ALA A 155 -38.23 -79.40 21.38
N TRP A 156 -39.30 -79.49 22.17
CA TRP A 156 -40.32 -78.43 22.24
C TRP A 156 -39.77 -77.13 22.82
N VAL A 157 -39.06 -77.21 23.94
CA VAL A 157 -38.43 -76.04 24.59
C VAL A 157 -37.36 -75.43 23.68
N GLU A 158 -36.52 -76.24 23.04
CA GLU A 158 -35.51 -75.78 22.08
C GLU A 158 -36.16 -75.05 20.90
N ARG A 159 -37.24 -75.60 20.34
CA ARG A 159 -37.97 -74.94 19.26
C ARG A 159 -38.54 -73.59 19.71
N ASP A 160 -39.10 -73.50 20.91
CA ASP A 160 -39.67 -72.26 21.44
C ASP A 160 -38.58 -71.21 21.71
N VAL A 161 -37.42 -71.62 22.27
CA VAL A 161 -36.25 -70.74 22.45
C VAL A 161 -35.71 -70.22 21.12
N LEU A 162 -35.62 -71.09 20.11
CA LEU A 162 -35.18 -70.70 18.77
C LEU A 162 -36.19 -69.76 18.10
N ALA A 163 -37.50 -69.96 18.31
CA ALA A 163 -38.54 -69.07 17.82
C ALA A 163 -38.44 -67.68 18.46
N ASP A 164 -38.30 -67.60 19.79
CA ASP A 164 -38.15 -66.34 20.52
C ASP A 164 -36.88 -65.59 20.08
N GLU A 165 -35.77 -66.31 19.91
CA GLU A 165 -34.51 -65.72 19.47
C GLU A 165 -34.58 -65.23 18.01
N ALA A 166 -35.30 -65.95 17.14
CA ALA A 166 -35.57 -65.50 15.77
C ALA A 166 -36.45 -64.22 15.78
N SER A 167 -37.49 -64.18 16.60
CA SER A 167 -38.32 -62.99 16.82
C SER A 167 -37.52 -61.81 17.36
N ARG A 168 -36.60 -62.04 18.31
CA ARG A 168 -35.69 -61.02 18.84
C ARG A 168 -34.79 -60.45 17.75
N ARG A 169 -34.16 -61.30 16.93
CA ARG A 169 -33.33 -60.87 15.80
C ARG A 169 -34.11 -60.11 14.74
N ALA A 170 -35.35 -60.51 14.45
CA ALA A 170 -36.24 -59.80 13.54
C ALA A 170 -36.62 -58.41 14.06
N ALA A 171 -36.90 -58.28 15.37
CA ALA A 171 -37.15 -56.98 15.98
C ALA A 171 -35.90 -56.08 15.97
N GLU A 172 -34.72 -56.65 16.16
CA GLU A 172 -33.45 -55.91 16.07
C GLU A 172 -33.12 -55.48 14.65
N SER A 173 -33.36 -56.32 13.64
CA SER A 173 -33.17 -55.94 12.24
C SER A 173 -34.16 -54.85 11.82
N ALA A 174 -35.43 -54.95 12.25
CA ALA A 174 -36.43 -53.92 12.00
C ALA A 174 -36.01 -52.56 12.59
N ARG A 175 -35.54 -52.53 13.84
CA ARG A 175 -35.01 -51.30 14.47
C ARG A 175 -33.79 -50.73 13.73
N LYS A 176 -32.91 -51.59 13.22
CA LYS A 176 -31.75 -51.14 12.42
C LYS A 176 -32.18 -50.52 11.10
N VAL A 177 -33.14 -51.12 10.41
CA VAL A 177 -33.69 -50.58 9.15
C VAL A 177 -34.38 -49.24 9.39
N GLU A 178 -35.15 -49.12 10.48
CA GLU A 178 -35.78 -47.85 10.87
C GLU A 178 -34.74 -46.75 11.12
N LEU A 179 -33.69 -47.06 11.91
CA LEU A 179 -32.61 -46.11 12.18
C LEU A 179 -31.85 -45.69 10.92
N GLN A 180 -31.61 -46.64 10.01
CA GLN A 180 -31.00 -46.34 8.71
C GLN A 180 -31.89 -45.42 7.88
N GLY A 181 -33.21 -45.62 7.91
CA GLY A 181 -34.18 -44.72 7.29
C GLY A 181 -34.10 -43.30 7.86
N SER A 182 -34.13 -43.15 9.18
CA SER A 182 -34.01 -41.83 9.83
C SER A 182 -32.69 -41.13 9.50
N LEU A 183 -31.58 -41.88 9.42
CA LEU A 183 -30.29 -41.30 9.02
C LEU A 183 -30.33 -40.76 7.58
N VAL A 184 -30.95 -41.49 6.66
CA VAL A 184 -31.11 -41.03 5.26
C VAL A 184 -31.93 -39.75 5.21
N GLU A 185 -33.05 -39.69 5.94
CA GLU A 185 -33.89 -38.48 6.01
C GLU A 185 -33.11 -37.26 6.52
N VAL A 186 -32.30 -37.43 7.58
CA VAL A 186 -31.45 -36.35 8.10
C VAL A 186 -30.44 -35.89 7.05
N LEU A 187 -29.73 -36.82 6.41
CA LEU A 187 -28.74 -36.49 5.36
C LEU A 187 -29.39 -35.80 4.15
N GLU A 188 -30.58 -36.22 3.74
CA GLU A 188 -31.34 -35.57 2.68
C GLU A 188 -31.79 -34.16 3.07
N SER A 189 -32.21 -33.96 4.32
CA SER A 189 -32.57 -32.63 4.83
C SER A 189 -31.37 -31.68 4.90
N GLU A 190 -30.21 -32.17 5.38
CA GLU A 190 -28.97 -31.39 5.42
C GLU A 190 -28.50 -31.04 4.01
N ARG A 191 -28.58 -31.99 3.06
CA ARG A 191 -28.27 -31.74 1.65
C ARG A 191 -29.14 -30.62 1.08
N LEU A 192 -30.45 -30.62 1.34
CA LEU A 192 -31.36 -29.58 0.87
C LEU A 192 -31.02 -28.20 1.48
N VAL A 193 -30.71 -28.14 2.77
CA VAL A 193 -30.28 -26.91 3.44
C VAL A 193 -28.98 -26.38 2.81
N LEU A 194 -27.99 -27.24 2.61
CA LEU A 194 -26.71 -26.85 1.99
C LEU A 194 -26.87 -26.37 0.55
N LEU A 195 -27.75 -26.99 -0.24
CA LEU A 195 -28.05 -26.53 -1.59
C LEU A 195 -28.70 -25.14 -1.57
N GLY A 196 -29.62 -24.89 -0.63
CA GLY A 196 -30.25 -23.59 -0.46
C GLY A 196 -29.24 -22.51 -0.05
N GLU A 197 -28.36 -22.82 0.90
CA GLU A 197 -27.31 -21.90 1.34
C GLU A 197 -26.29 -21.61 0.23
N ASN A 198 -25.86 -22.63 -0.52
CA ASN A 198 -24.98 -22.45 -1.67
C ASN A 198 -25.61 -21.56 -2.75
N ALA A 199 -26.91 -21.72 -3.02
CA ALA A 199 -27.62 -20.85 -3.96
C ALA A 199 -27.63 -19.40 -3.45
N ARG A 200 -27.95 -19.19 -2.16
CA ARG A 200 -27.94 -17.86 -1.53
C ARG A 200 -26.55 -17.21 -1.61
N LEU A 201 -25.50 -17.95 -1.24
CA LEU A 201 -24.13 -17.47 -1.32
C LEU A 201 -23.72 -17.15 -2.75
N GLY A 202 -24.17 -17.94 -3.73
CA GLY A 202 -23.98 -17.65 -5.15
C GLY A 202 -24.57 -16.29 -5.55
N PHE A 203 -25.82 -16.01 -5.17
CA PHE A 203 -26.45 -14.71 -5.43
C PHE A 203 -25.72 -13.56 -4.73
N CYS A 204 -25.33 -13.74 -3.46
CA CYS A 204 -24.57 -12.73 -2.73
C CYS A 204 -23.19 -12.47 -3.37
N ALA A 205 -22.51 -13.51 -3.84
CA ALA A 205 -21.23 -13.38 -4.52
C ALA A 205 -21.37 -12.61 -5.84
N SER A 206 -22.35 -12.96 -6.68
CA SER A 206 -22.62 -12.24 -7.93
C SER A 206 -22.99 -10.77 -7.69
N ALA A 207 -23.82 -10.47 -6.69
CA ALA A 207 -24.15 -9.10 -6.32
C ALA A 207 -22.92 -8.31 -5.87
N ALA A 208 -22.03 -8.93 -5.08
CA ALA A 208 -20.78 -8.30 -4.66
C ALA A 208 -19.81 -8.05 -5.82
N GLU A 209 -19.77 -8.95 -6.81
CA GLU A 209 -18.98 -8.77 -8.04
C GLU A 209 -19.50 -7.60 -8.88
N ASP A 210 -20.83 -7.47 -9.03
CA ASP A 210 -21.46 -6.36 -9.75
C ASP A 210 -21.18 -5.02 -9.07
N GLU A 211 -21.29 -4.96 -7.73
CA GLU A 211 -20.94 -3.76 -6.94
C GLU A 211 -19.46 -3.41 -7.08
N ALA A 212 -18.56 -4.40 -7.05
CA ALA A 212 -17.13 -4.19 -7.25
C ALA A 212 -16.83 -3.65 -8.67
N ALA A 213 -17.49 -4.18 -9.69
CA ALA A 213 -17.35 -3.71 -11.07
C ALA A 213 -17.83 -2.26 -11.22
N ALA A 214 -18.97 -1.90 -10.61
CA ALA A 214 -19.47 -0.54 -10.57
C ALA A 214 -18.49 0.41 -9.85
N ALA A 215 -17.96 0.00 -8.69
CA ALA A 215 -16.97 0.79 -7.94
C ALA A 215 -15.68 1.04 -8.75
N VAL A 216 -15.21 0.04 -9.51
CA VAL A 216 -14.06 0.18 -10.41
C VAL A 216 -14.35 1.17 -11.54
N ALA A 217 -15.55 1.15 -12.12
CA ALA A 217 -15.96 2.10 -13.15
C ALA A 217 -15.98 3.55 -12.62
N GLU A 218 -16.57 3.76 -11.44
CA GLU A 218 -16.62 5.07 -10.76
C GLU A 218 -15.23 5.59 -10.40
N LEU A 219 -14.36 4.75 -9.85
CA LEU A 219 -12.96 5.09 -9.58
C LEU A 219 -12.23 5.48 -10.87
N GLY A 220 -12.48 4.74 -11.96
CA GLY A 220 -11.92 5.04 -13.28
C GLY A 220 -12.37 6.41 -13.80
N TYR A 221 -13.66 6.75 -13.64
CA TYR A 221 -14.18 8.06 -14.00
C TYR A 221 -13.55 9.18 -13.16
N ALA A 222 -13.52 9.03 -11.83
CA ALA A 222 -12.93 10.00 -10.91
C ALA A 222 -11.45 10.26 -11.23
N ARG A 223 -10.68 9.20 -11.52
CA ARG A 223 -9.27 9.31 -11.94
C ARG A 223 -9.11 10.10 -13.23
N ARG A 224 -9.94 9.84 -14.25
CA ARG A 224 -9.91 10.60 -15.53
C ARG A 224 -10.21 12.08 -15.28
N ARG A 225 -11.25 12.38 -14.50
CA ARG A 225 -11.61 13.76 -14.16
C ARG A 225 -10.47 14.45 -13.39
N ALA A 226 -9.89 13.79 -12.39
CA ALA A 226 -8.77 14.34 -11.64
C ALA A 226 -7.56 14.65 -12.54
N ALA A 227 -7.25 13.76 -13.50
CA ALA A 227 -6.17 13.98 -14.47
C ALA A 227 -6.45 15.18 -15.40
N GLU A 228 -7.70 15.37 -15.83
CA GLU A 228 -8.11 16.56 -16.59
C GLU A 228 -7.97 17.85 -15.79
N MET A 229 -8.41 17.85 -14.52
CA MET A 229 -8.21 19.02 -13.64
C MET A 229 -6.74 19.34 -13.45
N ALA A 230 -5.90 18.32 -13.24
CA ALA A 230 -4.45 18.51 -13.11
C ALA A 230 -3.85 19.18 -14.37
N ARG A 231 -4.25 18.72 -15.56
CA ARG A 231 -3.83 19.33 -16.84
C ARG A 231 -4.27 20.80 -16.96
N LEU A 232 -5.51 21.10 -16.60
CA LEU A 232 -6.03 22.48 -16.63
C LEU A 232 -5.29 23.40 -15.65
N VAL A 233 -4.96 22.92 -14.45
CA VAL A 233 -4.19 23.70 -13.47
C VAL A 233 -2.78 24.02 -13.96
N VAL A 234 -2.10 23.06 -14.58
CA VAL A 234 -0.78 23.31 -15.18
C VAL A 234 -0.87 24.37 -16.27
N LYS A 235 -1.83 24.23 -17.19
CA LYS A 235 -2.06 25.21 -18.25
C LYS A 235 -2.35 26.60 -17.69
N LEU A 236 -3.21 26.71 -16.67
CA LEU A 236 -3.53 28.00 -16.04
C LEU A 236 -2.31 28.69 -15.43
N ARG A 237 -1.39 27.91 -14.82
CA ARG A 237 -0.14 28.46 -14.26
C ARG A 237 0.78 28.98 -15.35
N GLU A 238 0.87 28.27 -16.47
CA GLU A 238 1.64 28.69 -17.64
C GLU A 238 1.06 29.96 -18.25
N ASP A 239 -0.26 30.00 -18.49
CA ASP A 239 -0.97 31.17 -19.02
C ASP A 239 -0.78 32.39 -18.11
N HIS A 240 -0.87 32.21 -16.79
CA HIS A 240 -0.61 33.28 -15.83
C HIS A 240 0.84 33.80 -15.92
N ARG A 241 1.83 32.91 -16.03
CA ARG A 241 3.25 33.29 -16.18
C ARG A 241 3.47 34.06 -17.48
N VAL A 242 2.89 33.60 -18.59
CA VAL A 242 2.96 34.28 -19.89
C VAL A 242 2.36 35.68 -19.79
N CYS A 243 1.20 35.83 -19.16
CA CYS A 243 0.58 37.14 -18.94
C CYS A 243 1.47 38.09 -18.12
N MET A 244 2.04 37.62 -17.02
CA MET A 244 2.93 38.41 -16.16
C MET A 244 4.21 38.85 -16.89
N LEU A 245 4.80 37.95 -17.68
CA LEU A 245 5.97 38.28 -18.51
C LEU A 245 5.62 39.25 -19.63
N GLY A 246 4.46 39.10 -20.27
CA GLY A 246 3.96 40.03 -21.28
C GLY A 246 3.88 41.47 -20.76
N ARG A 247 3.25 41.67 -19.59
CA ARG A 247 3.19 42.99 -18.93
C ARG A 247 4.57 43.56 -18.62
N LYS A 248 5.53 42.71 -18.21
CA LYS A 248 6.90 43.16 -17.92
C LYS A 248 7.64 43.57 -19.20
N ILE A 249 7.43 42.86 -20.30
CA ILE A 249 7.97 43.20 -21.62
C ILE A 249 7.43 44.55 -22.06
N GLU A 250 6.12 44.77 -22.00
CA GLU A 250 5.49 46.04 -22.36
C GLU A 250 6.04 47.22 -21.53
N ALA A 251 6.20 47.02 -20.21
CA ALA A 251 6.77 48.05 -19.34
C ALA A 251 8.24 48.36 -19.69
N LEU A 252 9.05 47.34 -19.99
CA LEU A 252 10.45 47.52 -20.42
C LEU A 252 10.52 48.20 -21.80
N GLN A 253 9.65 47.85 -22.73
CA GLN A 253 9.56 48.49 -24.03
C GLN A 253 9.22 49.98 -23.92
N ALA A 254 8.27 50.34 -23.05
CA ALA A 254 7.95 51.74 -22.77
C ALA A 254 9.15 52.50 -22.17
N GLN A 255 9.92 51.86 -21.28
CA GLN A 255 11.14 52.46 -20.72
C GLN A 255 12.24 52.66 -21.78
N VAL A 256 12.47 51.66 -22.63
CA VAL A 256 13.43 51.75 -23.74
C VAL A 256 13.04 52.90 -24.66
N TYR A 257 11.77 52.97 -25.09
CA TYR A 257 11.28 54.06 -25.92
C TYR A 257 11.49 55.44 -25.26
N GLY A 258 11.18 55.58 -23.97
CA GLY A 258 11.41 56.82 -23.24
C GLY A 258 12.89 57.18 -23.07
N LEU A 259 13.80 56.20 -23.02
CA LEU A 259 15.24 56.44 -23.03
C LEU A 259 15.75 56.83 -24.42
N GLU A 260 15.27 56.17 -25.47
CA GLU A 260 15.60 56.50 -26.86
C GLU A 260 15.20 57.94 -27.20
N LEU A 261 14.01 58.37 -26.77
CA LEU A 261 13.54 59.73 -26.98
C LEU A 261 14.44 60.77 -26.28
N ARG A 262 14.75 60.57 -25.00
CA ARG A 262 15.64 61.47 -24.25
C ARG A 262 17.07 61.49 -24.78
N ASN A 263 17.58 60.33 -25.22
CA ASN A 263 18.89 60.25 -25.86
C ASN A 263 18.92 61.08 -27.14
N ARG A 264 17.87 60.96 -27.97
CA ARG A 264 17.73 61.77 -29.18
C ARG A 264 17.71 63.27 -28.87
N GLU A 265 16.92 63.70 -27.90
CA GLU A 265 16.88 65.10 -27.44
C GLU A 265 18.27 65.58 -26.98
N CYS A 266 19.01 64.74 -26.25
CA CYS A 266 20.37 65.07 -25.82
C CYS A 266 21.33 65.24 -27.02
N TYR A 267 21.24 64.36 -28.03
CA TYR A 267 22.05 64.49 -29.25
C TYR A 267 21.70 65.75 -30.04
N GLU A 268 20.43 66.07 -30.17
CA GLU A 268 19.96 67.28 -30.86
C GLU A 268 20.42 68.55 -30.12
N ALA A 269 20.34 68.57 -28.78
CA ALA A 269 20.83 69.67 -27.96
C ALA A 269 22.35 69.86 -28.07
N MET A 270 23.12 68.77 -28.05
CA MET A 270 24.57 68.80 -28.27
C MET A 270 24.91 69.33 -29.66
N ALA A 271 24.21 68.89 -30.71
CA ALA A 271 24.41 69.36 -32.07
C ALA A 271 24.09 70.85 -32.22
N ALA A 272 23.00 71.33 -31.60
CA ALA A 272 22.63 72.74 -31.59
C ALA A 272 23.69 73.60 -30.89
N TRP A 273 24.14 73.18 -29.70
CA TRP A 273 25.19 73.89 -28.97
C TRP A 273 26.51 73.95 -29.74
N GLU A 274 26.88 72.88 -30.44
CA GLU A 274 28.05 72.91 -31.31
C GLU A 274 27.88 73.86 -32.50
N ALA A 275 26.70 73.93 -33.10
CA ALA A 275 26.40 74.87 -34.19
C ALA A 275 26.48 76.33 -33.71
N GLU A 276 25.89 76.65 -32.56
CA GLU A 276 26.00 77.97 -31.92
C GLU A 276 27.45 78.34 -31.64
N ARG A 277 28.25 77.40 -31.10
CA ARG A 277 29.66 77.61 -30.84
C ARG A 277 30.46 77.87 -32.12
N ARG A 278 30.13 77.21 -33.24
CA ARG A 278 30.73 77.47 -34.56
C ARG A 278 30.37 78.87 -35.07
N VAL A 279 29.10 79.28 -34.96
CA VAL A 279 28.65 80.63 -35.35
C VAL A 279 29.34 81.71 -34.51
N ALA A 280 29.37 81.55 -33.18
CA ALA A 280 30.07 82.47 -32.28
C ALA A 280 31.57 82.54 -32.60
N GLY A 281 32.21 81.40 -32.89
CA GLY A 281 33.60 81.34 -33.33
C GLY A 281 33.86 82.10 -34.64
N ALA A 282 32.98 81.93 -35.64
CA ALA A 282 33.05 82.65 -36.91
C ALA A 282 32.84 84.17 -36.73
N GLU A 283 31.90 84.56 -35.88
CA GLU A 283 31.64 85.98 -35.58
C GLU A 283 32.83 86.63 -34.85
N ILE A 284 33.44 85.93 -33.88
CA ILE A 284 34.68 86.39 -33.24
C ILE A 284 35.80 86.58 -34.27
N GLN A 285 35.94 85.67 -35.24
CA GLN A 285 36.92 85.80 -36.32
C GLN A 285 36.64 87.01 -37.23
N ARG A 286 35.38 87.23 -37.60
CA ARG A 286 34.93 88.39 -38.37
C ARG A 286 35.25 89.70 -37.65
N LEU A 287 34.86 89.81 -36.37
CA LEU A 287 35.14 90.97 -35.54
C LEU A 287 36.65 91.21 -35.35
N ARG A 288 37.45 90.14 -35.21
CA ARG A 288 38.93 90.27 -35.18
C ARG A 288 39.49 90.80 -36.50
N ALA A 289 38.97 90.36 -37.65
CA ALA A 289 39.41 90.85 -38.95
C ALA A 289 39.02 92.32 -39.16
N GLU A 290 37.80 92.71 -38.77
CA GLU A 290 37.34 94.09 -38.81
C GLU A 290 38.14 95.00 -37.87
N ASN A 291 38.41 94.57 -36.63
CA ASN A 291 39.27 95.30 -35.70
C ASN A 291 40.69 95.46 -36.24
N ARG A 292 41.26 94.45 -36.93
CA ARG A 292 42.55 94.60 -37.61
C ARG A 292 42.48 95.66 -38.70
N ARG A 293 41.47 95.62 -39.57
CA ARG A 293 41.26 96.62 -40.62
C ARG A 293 41.17 98.02 -40.05
N LEU A 294 40.35 98.22 -39.02
CA LEU A 294 40.20 99.50 -38.33
C LEU A 294 41.49 99.96 -37.65
N ALA A 295 42.27 99.04 -37.07
CA ALA A 295 43.58 99.35 -36.51
C ALA A 295 44.58 99.77 -37.58
N ASP A 296 44.58 99.11 -38.74
CA ASP A 296 45.42 99.47 -39.89
C ASP A 296 45.01 100.83 -40.47
N GLU A 297 43.71 101.09 -40.62
CA GLU A 297 43.16 102.39 -41.01
C GLU A 297 43.55 103.50 -40.01
N ALA A 298 43.43 103.23 -38.72
CA ALA A 298 43.83 104.16 -37.66
C ALA A 298 45.35 104.41 -37.66
N ALA A 299 46.16 103.37 -37.90
CA ALA A 299 47.61 103.50 -38.03
C ALA A 299 48.00 104.30 -39.27
N ALA A 300 47.36 104.06 -40.41
CA ALA A 300 47.55 104.83 -41.64
C ALA A 300 47.13 106.30 -41.46
N ALA A 301 45.98 106.55 -40.83
CA ALA A 301 45.54 107.90 -40.47
C ALA A 301 46.52 108.58 -39.51
N ALA A 302 47.08 107.85 -38.53
CA ALA A 302 48.11 108.37 -37.62
C ALA A 302 49.42 108.69 -38.35
N VAL A 303 49.83 107.89 -39.34
CA VAL A 303 50.98 108.17 -40.22
C VAL A 303 50.73 109.41 -41.09
N MET A 304 49.54 109.55 -41.67
CA MET A 304 49.13 110.73 -42.44
C MET A 304 49.02 111.98 -41.55
N ALA A 305 48.53 111.85 -40.33
CA ALA A 305 48.51 112.91 -39.33
C ALA A 305 49.94 113.30 -38.92
N ARG A 306 50.85 112.35 -38.71
CA ARG A 306 52.29 112.62 -38.48
C ARG A 306 52.95 113.33 -39.66
N ARG A 307 52.59 112.99 -40.90
CA ARG A 307 53.04 113.73 -42.10
C ARG A 307 52.52 115.17 -42.13
N LYS A 308 51.24 115.41 -41.78
CA LYS A 308 50.67 116.77 -41.62
C LYS A 308 51.30 117.55 -40.45
N ARG A 309 51.64 116.88 -39.35
CA ARG A 309 52.22 117.49 -38.15
C ARG A 309 53.70 117.92 -38.31
N LYS A 310 54.31 117.69 -39.48
CA LYS A 310 55.62 118.25 -39.84
C LYS A 310 55.56 119.75 -40.18
N GLY A 311 54.39 120.40 -40.07
CA GLY A 311 54.25 121.84 -39.97
C GLY A 311 53.14 122.23 -38.98
N GLY A 312 53.49 122.82 -37.83
CA GLY A 312 52.54 123.41 -36.88
C GLY A 312 52.52 122.73 -35.51
N GLY A 313 53.41 123.17 -34.62
CA GLY A 313 53.40 122.81 -33.21
C GLY A 313 52.68 123.85 -32.34
N GLY A 314 52.16 123.42 -31.18
CA GLY A 314 52.37 124.24 -29.98
C GLY A 314 51.19 124.76 -29.14
N TRP A 315 49.93 124.33 -29.28
CA TRP A 315 48.85 124.84 -28.39
C TRP A 315 48.28 123.79 -27.40
N TRP A 316 47.84 122.62 -27.88
CA TRP A 316 47.03 121.70 -27.06
C TRP A 316 47.77 120.92 -25.97
N ALA A 317 49.10 120.99 -25.91
CA ALA A 317 49.89 120.33 -24.85
C ALA A 317 49.72 120.99 -23.47
N ARG A 318 49.18 122.22 -23.41
CA ARG A 318 49.05 122.98 -22.15
C ARG A 318 47.68 122.83 -21.45
N VAL A 319 46.69 122.19 -22.09
CA VAL A 319 45.32 122.02 -21.53
C VAL A 319 45.13 120.67 -20.83
N ARG A 320 46.04 119.70 -21.02
CA ARG A 320 45.91 118.35 -20.42
C ARG A 320 46.35 118.25 -18.96
N MET A 321 46.84 119.33 -18.35
CA MET A 321 47.29 119.34 -16.94
C MET A 321 46.24 119.85 -15.94
N ALA A 322 44.97 120.05 -16.34
CA ALA A 322 43.94 120.65 -15.48
C ALA A 322 42.68 119.78 -15.26
N ALA A 323 42.81 118.46 -15.33
CA ALA A 323 41.71 117.54 -15.01
C ALA A 323 42.21 116.32 -14.23
N GLU A 324 42.66 116.56 -13.00
CA GLU A 324 42.60 115.56 -11.94
C GLU A 324 41.13 115.42 -11.52
N TRP A 325 40.46 114.34 -11.96
CA TRP A 325 39.16 113.93 -11.44
C TRP A 325 39.08 112.40 -11.48
N THR A 326 39.22 111.78 -10.31
CA THR A 326 38.70 110.44 -9.98
C THR A 326 37.17 110.46 -9.91
N PRO A 327 36.51 109.33 -10.24
CA PRO A 327 35.48 108.86 -9.31
C PRO A 327 35.51 107.34 -9.06
N CYS A 328 35.53 107.03 -7.77
CA CYS A 328 34.73 106.08 -7.01
C CYS A 328 34.06 104.88 -7.72
N ALA A 329 34.33 103.71 -7.14
CA ALA A 329 33.55 102.48 -7.25
C ALA A 329 32.10 102.64 -6.77
N PRO A 330 31.15 101.81 -7.25
CA PRO A 330 29.96 101.46 -6.49
C PRO A 330 30.21 100.19 -5.68
N ALA A 331 30.01 100.31 -4.37
CA ALA A 331 29.76 99.19 -3.49
C ALA A 331 28.36 98.63 -3.79
N THR A 332 28.30 97.38 -4.28
CA THR A 332 27.10 96.56 -4.16
C THR A 332 27.51 95.22 -3.57
N THR A 333 27.33 95.13 -2.26
CA THR A 333 27.32 93.89 -1.49
C THR A 333 26.19 92.99 -1.99
N VAL A 334 26.52 91.93 -2.73
CA VAL A 334 25.65 90.75 -2.84
C VAL A 334 26.30 89.65 -2.02
N THR A 335 25.70 89.39 -0.87
CA THR A 335 26.00 88.24 -0.02
C THR A 335 25.78 86.95 -0.80
N VAL A 336 26.86 86.24 -1.15
CA VAL A 336 26.78 84.83 -1.49
C VAL A 336 26.52 84.07 -0.19
N ARG A 337 25.25 83.73 0.08
CA ARG A 337 24.92 82.75 1.11
C ARG A 337 25.52 81.40 0.71
N LYS A 338 26.52 80.98 1.46
CA LYS A 338 26.93 79.58 1.55
C LYS A 338 25.84 78.84 2.32
N VAL A 339 24.97 78.11 1.62
CA VAL A 339 24.18 77.03 2.21
C VAL A 339 24.80 75.73 1.69
N GLY A 340 25.76 75.22 2.43
CA GLY A 340 25.92 73.78 2.53
C GLY A 340 24.84 73.30 3.49
N GLU A 341 23.86 72.56 3.00
CA GLU A 341 23.03 71.73 3.85
C GLU A 341 23.17 70.28 3.39
N GLN A 342 24.02 69.61 4.15
CA GLN A 342 24.19 68.18 4.22
C GLN A 342 22.98 67.62 4.97
N VAL A 343 21.95 67.13 4.28
CA VAL A 343 20.93 66.29 4.92
C VAL A 343 21.47 64.86 4.98
N LYS A 344 22.17 64.59 6.08
CA LYS A 344 22.40 63.26 6.63
C LYS A 344 21.21 62.94 7.55
N GLY A 345 20.16 62.33 7.02
CA GLY A 345 19.26 61.47 7.81
C GLY A 345 19.75 60.05 7.57
N LYS A 346 20.51 59.40 8.46
CA LYS A 346 20.14 58.92 9.80
C LYS A 346 18.91 58.03 9.74
N ASP A 347 19.18 56.77 9.38
CA ASP A 347 18.54 55.59 9.93
C ASP A 347 18.23 55.80 11.41
N ASP A 348 17.01 55.45 11.82
CA ASP A 348 16.74 54.76 13.08
C ASP A 348 15.27 54.32 13.12
N GLY A 349 15.05 53.02 13.32
CA GLY A 349 13.96 52.59 14.20
C GLY A 349 12.65 52.13 13.57
N LYS A 350 12.65 50.85 13.15
CA LYS A 350 11.71 49.80 13.59
C LYS A 350 10.29 50.24 14.00
N TYR A 351 9.31 49.76 13.24
CA TYR A 351 8.09 49.19 13.81
C TYR A 351 7.88 47.77 13.26
N TYR A 352 8.00 46.80 14.17
CA TYR A 352 7.45 45.45 14.05
C TYR A 352 5.94 45.52 14.30
N TYR A 353 5.14 44.90 13.43
CA TYR A 353 3.99 44.01 13.73
C TYR A 353 3.39 43.60 12.38
N GLY A 354 3.72 42.40 11.89
CA GLY A 354 2.77 41.27 11.86
C GLY A 354 2.39 41.05 10.39
N GLY A 355 2.66 39.94 9.74
CA GLY A 355 2.50 38.55 10.13
C GLY A 355 1.92 37.88 8.89
N GLY A 356 2.67 36.98 8.26
CA GLY A 356 2.28 36.43 6.96
C GLY A 356 3.26 35.38 6.49
N CYS A 357 3.10 34.19 7.05
CA CYS A 357 3.71 32.94 6.62
C CYS A 357 3.51 32.72 5.11
N PHE A 358 4.54 32.34 4.36
CA PHE A 358 4.38 31.43 3.25
C PHE A 358 5.66 30.62 3.01
N CYS A 359 5.48 29.31 3.07
CA CYS A 359 6.42 28.26 2.73
C CYS A 359 6.82 28.34 1.24
N VAL A 360 8.08 27.99 0.94
CA VAL A 360 8.43 26.78 0.17
C VAL A 360 9.68 26.19 0.81
#